data_AF-X0WBH4-F1
#
_entry.id   AF-X0WBH4-F1
#
_cell.length_a   1.000
_cell.length_b   1.000
_cell.length_c   1.000
_cell.angle_alpha   90.00
_cell.angle_beta   90.00
_cell.angle_gamma   90.00
#
_symmetry.space_group_name_H-M   'P 1'
#
loop_
_entity.id
_entity.type
_entity.pdbx_description
1 polymer ?
#
loop_
_entity_poly.entity_id
_entity_poly.type
_entity_poly.pdbx_seq_one_letter_code
_entity_poly.pdbx_strand_id
1 'polypeptide(L)'
;MMDFFARIITWINVPVNAMAEVLLAPIAVLGGWLSNTVISAVTAVVLLVIFKYTSNQRAIGRVRDDIKANMLALKLFKDSIAVTLQSQGRVFRGALLLLIHAIRPMLVMIVPVSLLLAQMGLWYQSRPLLPGEEVI
;
A
#
# COMPACT_ATOMS: atom_id res chain seq x y z
N MET A 1 -10.91 -28.31 11.19
CA MET A 1 -10.80 -26.85 10.99
C MET A 1 -9.44 -26.48 10.39
N MET A 2 -8.33 -27.01 10.91
CA MET A 2 -6.98 -26.79 10.37
C MET A 2 -6.81 -27.21 8.90
N ASP A 3 -7.39 -28.35 8.48
CA ASP A 3 -7.29 -28.85 7.10
C ASP A 3 -7.96 -27.94 6.07
N PHE A 4 -9.00 -27.21 6.48
CA PHE A 4 -9.71 -26.28 5.61
C PHE A 4 -8.85 -25.04 5.30
N PHE A 5 -8.25 -24.45 6.33
CA PHE A 5 -7.33 -23.31 6.16
C PHE A 5 -6.08 -23.72 5.39
N ALA A 6 -5.52 -24.89 5.68
CA ALA A 6 -4.39 -25.43 4.94
C ALA A 6 -4.70 -25.57 3.44
N ARG A 7 -5.86 -26.14 3.09
CA ARG A 7 -6.30 -26.23 1.69
C ARG A 7 -6.42 -24.87 1.03
N ILE A 8 -7.05 -23.89 1.68
CA ILE A 8 -7.17 -22.53 1.13
C ILE A 8 -5.78 -21.93 0.85
N ILE A 9 -4.87 -22.05 1.82
CA ILE A 9 -3.50 -21.53 1.68
C ILE A 9 -2.79 -22.21 0.51
N THR A 10 -2.88 -23.53 0.37
CA THR A 10 -2.29 -24.25 -0.77
C THR A 10 -2.89 -23.81 -2.10
N TRP A 11 -4.21 -23.67 -2.18
CA TRP A 11 -4.91 -23.21 -3.39
C TRP A 11 -4.55 -21.79 -3.80
N ILE A 12 -4.18 -20.92 -2.86
CA ILE A 12 -3.66 -19.57 -3.14
C ILE A 12 -2.18 -19.63 -3.51
N ASN A 13 -1.38 -20.41 -2.79
CA ASN A 13 0.06 -20.48 -2.98
C ASN A 13 0.45 -21.03 -4.36
N VAL A 14 -0.23 -22.08 -4.85
CA VAL A 14 0.07 -22.69 -6.16
C VAL A 14 0.03 -21.67 -7.31
N PRO A 15 -1.07 -20.92 -7.54
CA PRO A 15 -1.13 -19.95 -8.64
C PRO A 15 -0.21 -18.76 -8.40
N VAL A 16 -0.03 -18.31 -7.15
CA VAL A 16 0.86 -17.18 -6.84
C VAL A 16 2.32 -17.56 -7.13
N ASN A 17 2.75 -18.77 -6.78
CA ASN A 17 4.09 -19.27 -7.08
C ASN A 17 4.31 -19.40 -8.59
N ALA A 18 3.36 -20.00 -9.31
CA ALA A 18 3.45 -20.14 -10.77
C ALA A 18 3.55 -18.78 -11.47
N MET A 19 2.76 -17.80 -11.01
CA MET A 19 2.83 -16.43 -11.52
C MET A 19 4.15 -15.76 -11.18
N ALA A 20 4.64 -15.92 -9.94
CA ALA A 20 5.91 -15.36 -9.51
C ALA A 20 7.09 -15.94 -10.30
N GLU A 21 7.11 -17.25 -10.57
CA GLU A 21 8.14 -17.88 -11.40
C GLU A 21 8.20 -17.24 -12.78
N VAL A 22 7.05 -17.06 -13.44
CA VAL A 22 6.99 -16.46 -14.79
C VAL A 22 7.40 -14.99 -14.76
N LEU A 23 6.89 -14.20 -13.80
CA LEU A 23 7.14 -12.77 -13.72
C LEU A 23 8.57 -12.43 -13.27
N LEU A 24 9.14 -13.24 -12.36
CA LEU A 24 10.46 -13.01 -11.79
C LEU A 24 11.58 -13.69 -12.58
N ALA A 25 11.30 -14.72 -13.40
CA ALA A 25 12.28 -15.38 -14.26
C ALA A 25 13.22 -14.43 -15.03
N PRO A 26 12.75 -13.40 -15.75
CA PRO A 26 13.65 -12.49 -16.48
C PRO A 26 14.51 -11.63 -15.55
N ILE A 27 14.05 -11.40 -14.33
CA ILE A 27 14.69 -10.55 -13.32
C ILE A 27 15.64 -11.38 -12.42
N ALA A 28 15.44 -12.71 -12.36
CA ALA A 28 16.22 -13.65 -11.55
C ALA A 28 17.71 -13.69 -11.90
N VAL A 29 18.06 -13.34 -13.15
CA VAL A 29 19.44 -13.29 -13.64
C VAL A 29 20.19 -12.07 -13.10
N LEU A 30 19.47 -11.06 -12.61
CA LEU A 30 20.05 -9.84 -12.07
C LEU A 30 20.49 -10.05 -10.61
N GLY A 31 21.56 -9.36 -10.21
CA GLY A 31 21.98 -9.34 -8.80
C GLY A 31 20.85 -8.90 -7.86
N GLY A 32 20.81 -9.47 -6.65
CA GLY A 32 19.68 -9.33 -5.72
C GLY A 32 19.22 -7.89 -5.45
N TRP A 33 20.14 -6.93 -5.41
CA TRP A 33 19.82 -5.51 -5.20
C TRP A 33 19.08 -4.89 -6.39
N LEU A 34 19.46 -5.26 -7.63
CA LEU A 34 18.88 -4.72 -8.85
C LEU A 34 17.50 -5.34 -9.10
N SER A 35 17.38 -6.65 -8.91
CA SER A 35 16.09 -7.34 -9.00
C SER A 35 15.07 -6.79 -8.01
N ASN A 36 15.45 -6.62 -6.74
CA ASN A 36 14.56 -6.05 -5.73
C ASN A 36 14.16 -4.59 -6.04
N THR A 37 15.08 -3.79 -6.62
CA THR A 37 14.79 -2.42 -7.04
C THR A 37 13.73 -2.37 -8.15
N VAL A 38 13.88 -3.24 -9.17
CA VAL A 38 12.91 -3.34 -10.27
C VAL A 38 11.54 -3.79 -9.75
N ILE A 39 11.51 -4.82 -8.89
CA ILE A 39 10.27 -5.30 -8.27
C ILE A 39 9.58 -4.19 -7.47
N SER A 40 10.35 -3.42 -6.69
CA SER A 40 9.83 -2.30 -5.90
C SER A 40 9.23 -1.20 -6.79
N ALA A 41 9.90 -0.84 -7.89
CA ALA A 41 9.40 0.17 -8.83
C ALA A 41 8.10 -0.28 -9.51
N VAL A 42 8.04 -1.53 -10.00
CA VAL A 42 6.83 -2.10 -10.60
C VAL A 42 5.70 -2.16 -9.59
N THR A 43 5.99 -2.63 -8.37
CA THR A 43 5.02 -2.70 -7.27
C THR A 43 4.45 -1.32 -6.96
N ALA A 44 5.30 -0.28 -6.88
CA ALA A 44 4.84 1.08 -6.65
C ALA A 44 3.83 1.54 -7.72
N VAL A 45 4.11 1.28 -9.00
CA VAL A 45 3.19 1.61 -10.09
C VAL A 45 1.86 0.86 -9.94
N VAL A 46 1.92 -0.46 -9.69
CA VAL A 46 0.71 -1.28 -9.49
C VAL A 46 -0.13 -0.78 -8.30
N LEU A 47 0.50 -0.49 -7.16
CA LEU A 47 -0.20 0.01 -5.97
C LEU A 47 -0.81 1.39 -6.21
N LEU A 48 -0.13 2.29 -6.92
CA LEU A 48 -0.69 3.59 -7.33
C LEU A 48 -1.93 3.42 -8.23
N VAL A 49 -1.89 2.46 -9.14
CA VAL A 49 -3.04 2.14 -10.01
C VAL A 49 -4.21 1.60 -9.19
N ILE A 50 -3.97 0.66 -8.28
CA ILE A 50 -5.00 0.13 -7.37
C ILE A 50 -5.60 1.24 -6.51
N PHE A 51 -4.74 2.10 -5.94
CA PHE A 51 -5.17 3.24 -5.15
C PHE A 51 -6.05 4.19 -5.98
N LYS A 52 -5.66 4.50 -7.22
CA LYS A 52 -6.42 5.37 -8.13
C LYS A 52 -7.83 4.84 -8.37
N TYR A 53 -7.98 3.55 -8.62
CA TYR A 53 -9.29 2.95 -8.92
C TYR A 53 -10.15 2.68 -7.68
N THR A 54 -9.53 2.47 -6.52
CA THR A 54 -10.26 2.17 -5.28
C THR A 54 -10.66 3.43 -4.50
N SER A 55 -9.91 4.51 -4.65
CA SER A 55 -10.11 5.75 -3.91
C SER A 55 -11.25 6.60 -4.46
N ASN A 56 -12.09 7.15 -3.57
CA ASN A 56 -13.18 8.05 -3.95
C ASN A 56 -12.65 9.49 -4.15
N GLN A 57 -12.06 9.73 -5.33
CA GLN A 57 -11.46 11.01 -5.68
C GLN A 57 -12.44 12.20 -5.59
N ARG A 58 -13.74 11.97 -5.88
CA ARG A 58 -14.77 13.02 -5.77
C ARG A 58 -15.04 13.42 -4.33
N ALA A 59 -15.10 12.46 -3.40
CA ALA A 59 -15.27 12.75 -1.98
C ALA A 59 -14.03 13.44 -1.41
N ILE A 60 -12.83 12.96 -1.75
CA ILE A 60 -11.56 13.59 -1.36
C ILE A 60 -11.44 15.03 -1.87
N GLY A 61 -11.84 15.27 -3.14
CA GLY A 61 -11.86 16.61 -3.72
C GLY A 61 -12.72 17.57 -2.91
N ARG A 62 -13.96 17.17 -2.59
CA ARG A 62 -14.89 17.98 -1.78
C ARG A 62 -14.30 18.31 -0.40
N VAL A 63 -13.76 17.31 0.30
CA VAL A 63 -13.13 17.54 1.62
C VAL A 63 -11.93 18.49 1.51
N ARG A 64 -11.11 18.38 0.47
CA ARG A 64 -9.99 19.32 0.24
C ARG A 64 -10.47 20.74 -0.02
N ASP A 65 -11.55 20.92 -0.77
CA ASP A 65 -12.10 22.24 -1.06
C ASP A 65 -12.71 22.87 0.20
N ASP A 66 -13.39 22.07 1.03
CA ASP A 66 -13.86 22.51 2.36
C ASP A 66 -12.70 22.94 3.25
N ILE A 67 -11.59 22.18 3.29
CA ILE A 67 -10.38 22.56 4.04
C ILE A 67 -9.85 23.91 3.55
N LYS A 68 -9.71 24.10 2.23
CA LYS A 68 -9.25 25.38 1.66
C LYS A 68 -10.18 26.54 2.03
N ALA A 69 -11.49 26.33 1.95
CA ALA A 69 -12.48 27.35 2.32
C ALA A 69 -12.33 27.76 3.80
N ASN A 70 -12.16 26.79 4.71
CA ASN A 70 -11.92 27.08 6.13
C ASN A 70 -10.54 27.74 6.36
N MET A 71 -9.51 27.40 5.58
CA MET A 71 -8.23 28.10 5.63
C MET A 71 -8.33 29.56 5.17
N LEU A 72 -9.19 29.86 4.19
CA LEU A 72 -9.48 31.24 3.79
C LEU A 72 -10.26 31.98 4.88
N ALA A 73 -11.22 31.33 5.54
CA ALA A 73 -11.95 31.91 6.67
C ALA A 73 -11.01 32.26 7.84
N LEU A 74 -10.03 31.39 8.15
CA LEU A 74 -8.97 31.68 9.13
C LEU A 74 -8.17 32.94 8.77
N LYS A 75 -7.95 33.21 7.47
CA LYS A 75 -7.24 34.41 7.03
C LYS A 75 -8.09 35.66 7.04
N LEU A 76 -9.40 35.55 6.83
CA LEU A 76 -10.34 36.67 6.76
C LEU A 76 -10.81 37.14 8.14
N PHE A 77 -11.03 36.21 9.08
CA PHE A 77 -11.61 36.47 10.40
C PHE A 77 -10.60 36.35 11.54
N LYS A 78 -9.34 36.75 11.30
CA LYS A 78 -8.23 36.62 12.25
C LYS A 78 -8.52 37.26 13.62
N ASP A 79 -9.27 38.35 13.63
CA ASP A 79 -9.59 39.10 14.84
C ASP A 79 -10.78 38.50 15.62
N SER A 80 -11.50 37.54 15.04
CA SER A 80 -12.58 36.81 15.70
C SER A 80 -12.11 35.44 16.16
N ILE A 81 -11.82 35.33 17.46
CA ILE A 81 -11.36 34.09 18.10
C ILE A 81 -12.36 32.94 17.88
N ALA A 82 -13.67 33.21 18.03
CA ALA A 82 -14.72 32.21 17.88
C ALA A 82 -14.77 31.62 16.46
N VAL A 83 -14.72 32.47 15.43
CA VAL A 83 -14.75 32.04 14.02
C VAL A 83 -13.47 31.31 13.64
N THR A 84 -12.33 31.78 14.15
CA THR A 84 -11.02 31.15 13.95
C THR A 84 -11.00 29.73 14.54
N LEU A 85 -11.45 29.56 15.78
CA LEU A 85 -11.46 28.24 16.45
C LEU A 85 -12.41 27.25 15.75
N GLN A 86 -13.60 27.71 15.34
CA GLN A 86 -14.53 26.86 14.57
C GLN A 86 -13.93 26.43 13.23
N SER A 87 -13.32 27.36 12.49
CA SER A 87 -12.69 27.08 11.20
C SER A 87 -11.53 26.09 11.35
N GLN A 88 -10.73 26.24 12.40
CA GLN A 88 -9.66 25.29 12.73
C GLN A 88 -10.21 23.89 13.01
N GLY A 89 -11.28 23.76 13.80
CA GLY A 89 -11.94 22.48 14.05
C GLY A 89 -12.46 21.82 12.78
N ARG A 90 -12.99 22.61 11.84
CA ARG A 90 -13.44 22.12 10.53
C ARG A 90 -12.28 21.65 9.65
N VAL A 91 -11.13 22.33 9.67
CA VAL A 91 -9.90 21.89 8.99
C VAL A 91 -9.43 20.53 9.56
N PHE A 92 -9.39 20.40 10.89
CA PHE A 92 -9.02 19.13 11.54
C PHE A 92 -9.98 17.99 11.18
N ARG A 93 -11.29 18.25 11.21
CA ARG A 93 -12.29 17.27 10.78
C ARG A 93 -12.10 16.88 9.32
N GLY A 94 -11.79 17.84 8.45
CA GLY A 94 -11.45 17.57 7.06
C GLY A 94 -10.23 16.66 6.93
N ALA A 95 -9.15 16.93 7.67
CA ALA A 95 -7.96 16.06 7.68
C ALA A 95 -8.30 14.63 8.12
N LEU A 96 -9.11 14.46 9.17
CA LEU A 96 -9.60 13.15 9.61
C LEU A 96 -10.42 12.43 8.53
N LEU A 97 -11.30 13.13 7.83
CA LEU A 97 -12.08 12.55 6.73
C LEU A 97 -11.20 12.13 5.56
N LEU A 98 -10.13 12.87 5.25
CA LEU A 98 -9.14 12.46 4.25
C LEU A 98 -8.43 11.16 4.65
N LEU A 99 -8.05 11.01 5.92
CA LEU A 99 -7.46 9.77 6.45
C LEU A 99 -8.45 8.60 6.34
N ILE A 100 -9.71 8.80 6.73
CA ILE A 100 -10.76 7.78 6.60
C ILE A 100 -10.94 7.35 5.14
N HIS A 101 -10.90 8.29 4.19
CA HIS A 101 -10.98 7.97 2.77
C HIS A 101 -9.79 7.18 2.24
N ALA A 102 -8.61 7.27 2.90
CA ALA A 102 -7.45 6.45 2.57
C ALA A 102 -7.56 5.01 3.11
N ILE A 103 -8.39 4.73 4.12
CA ILE A 103 -8.53 3.38 4.70
C ILE A 103 -8.99 2.37 3.64
N ARG A 104 -9.99 2.71 2.83
CA ARG A 104 -10.52 1.79 1.81
C ARG A 104 -9.46 1.31 0.82
N PRO A 105 -8.72 2.18 0.10
CA PRO A 105 -7.65 1.72 -0.79
C PRO A 105 -6.53 1.03 -0.03
N MET A 106 -6.19 1.45 1.19
CA MET A 106 -5.19 0.77 2.02
C MET A 106 -5.58 -0.70 2.28
N LEU A 107 -6.83 -0.96 2.68
CA LEU A 107 -7.32 -2.33 2.90
C LEU A 107 -7.23 -3.19 1.64
N VAL A 108 -7.53 -2.63 0.46
CA VAL A 108 -7.41 -3.35 -0.81
C VAL A 108 -5.94 -3.63 -1.15
N MET A 109 -5.02 -2.70 -0.85
CA MET A 109 -3.59 -2.87 -1.09
C MET A 109 -2.92 -3.88 -0.14
N ILE A 110 -3.47 -4.14 1.05
CA ILE A 110 -2.92 -5.16 1.97
C ILE A 110 -2.82 -6.52 1.28
N VAL A 111 -3.83 -6.92 0.51
CA VAL A 111 -3.87 -8.23 -0.14
C VAL A 111 -2.67 -8.47 -1.09
N PRO A 112 -2.45 -7.65 -2.13
CA PRO A 112 -1.31 -7.85 -3.02
C PRO A 112 0.03 -7.63 -2.33
N VAL A 113 0.13 -6.72 -1.36
CA VAL A 113 1.38 -6.48 -0.62
C VAL A 113 1.76 -7.70 0.23
N SER A 114 0.81 -8.30 0.95
CA SER A 114 1.06 -9.51 1.74
C SER A 114 1.50 -10.68 0.86
N LEU A 115 0.85 -10.88 -0.29
CA LEU A 115 1.26 -11.91 -1.25
C LEU A 115 2.66 -11.66 -1.80
N LEU A 116 2.97 -10.41 -2.17
CA LEU A 116 4.30 -10.04 -2.65
C LEU A 116 5.37 -10.29 -1.59
N LEU A 117 5.15 -9.84 -0.35
CA LEU A 117 6.10 -10.05 0.74
C LEU A 117 6.35 -11.54 1.02
N ALA A 118 5.32 -12.37 0.94
CA ALA A 118 5.47 -13.82 1.05
C ALA A 118 6.38 -14.38 -0.07
N GLN A 119 6.21 -13.93 -1.31
CA GLN A 119 7.06 -14.32 -2.44
C GLN A 119 8.50 -13.82 -2.28
N MET A 120 8.70 -12.60 -1.78
CA MET A 120 10.03 -12.06 -1.52
C MET A 120 10.78 -12.86 -0.44
N GLY A 121 10.06 -13.35 0.58
CA GLY A 121 10.62 -14.27 1.57
C GLY A 121 11.16 -15.56 0.94
N LEU A 122 10.40 -16.16 0.02
CA LEU A 122 10.83 -17.38 -0.68
C LEU A 122 12.09 -17.17 -1.54
N TRP A 123 12.26 -15.99 -2.13
CA TRP A 123 13.33 -15.72 -3.09
C TRP A 123 14.59 -15.10 -2.49
N TYR A 124 14.45 -14.27 -1.44
CA TYR A 124 15.56 -13.46 -0.92
C TYR A 124 15.98 -13.81 0.51
N GLN A 125 15.17 -14.56 1.27
CA GLN A 125 15.48 -14.84 2.68
C GLN A 125 16.63 -15.84 2.85
N SER A 126 16.83 -16.73 1.88
CA SER A 126 17.86 -17.77 1.93
C SER A 126 18.65 -17.79 0.62
N ARG A 127 19.97 -17.93 0.74
CA ARG A 127 20.84 -18.18 -0.41
C ARG A 127 21.07 -19.68 -0.57
N PRO A 128 21.31 -20.18 -1.79
CA PRO A 128 21.81 -21.54 -1.98
C PRO A 128 23.09 -21.75 -1.17
N LEU A 129 23.22 -22.91 -0.54
CA LEU A 129 24.44 -23.30 0.16
C LEU A 129 25.58 -23.40 -0.83
N LEU A 130 26.73 -22.88 -0.46
CA LEU A 130 27.97 -23.10 -1.19
C LEU A 130 28.46 -24.54 -0.93
N PRO A 131 29.15 -25.19 -1.89
CA PRO A 131 29.73 -26.51 -1.66
C PRO A 131 30.63 -26.51 -0.42
N GLY A 132 30.29 -27.31 0.59
CA GLY A 132 31.00 -27.41 1.86
C GLY A 132 30.41 -26.63 3.03
N GLU A 133 29.29 -25.92 2.86
CA GLU A 133 28.52 -25.35 3.98
C GLU A 133 27.60 -26.40 4.61
N GLU A 134 27.60 -26.49 5.94
CA GLU A 134 26.66 -27.31 6.71
C GLU A 134 25.39 -26.53 7.06
N VAL A 135 24.25 -27.22 7.10
CA VAL A 135 22.96 -26.65 7.54
C VAL A 135 22.95 -26.62 9.06
N ILE A 136 22.77 -25.43 9.66
CA ILE A 136 22.52 -25.25 11.10
C ILE A 136 21.01 -25.11 11.32
#